data_AF-A0A931GK77-F1
#
_entry.id   AF-A0A931GK77-F1
#
_cell.length_a   1.000
_cell.length_b   1.000
_cell.length_c   1.000
_cell.angle_alpha   90.00
_cell.angle_beta   90.00
_cell.angle_gamma   90.00
#
_symmetry.space_group_name_H-M   'P 1'
#
loop_
_entity.id
_entity.type
_entity.pdbx_description
1 polymer ?
#
loop_
_entity_poly.entity_id
_entity_poly.type
_entity_poly.pdbx_seq_one_letter_code
_entity_poly.pdbx_strand_id
1 'polypeptide(L)'
;MTTQPCTHPDCENPTTGTYLCRDCTTHLQQLLDQVTETRQTLYTTMCRQDQTSPANQPTKGSRTTGSPMPLDDEAMSMRRALAIWEHRDANELARDQHAGNFEHMLKDLLARAWRLVDNPADTRIYGTCDQPLHTGEHCQWLLTGDTHAPAIICRGCQALHATRDLNQRTRERTRGNPMPMREVRQEVHNLTGAHVTGKDIENWAIRGALPYVLERVTTTKKTLRLYYPGDVYRAYFEKRHPRLSKAA
;
A
#
# COMPACT_ATOMS: atom_id res chain seq x y z
N MET A 1 -16.94 -48.38 -11.75
CA MET A 1 -16.34 -47.16 -11.15
C MET A 1 -16.04 -46.23 -12.30
N THR A 2 -16.65 -45.05 -12.35
CA THR A 2 -16.38 -44.04 -13.38
C THR A 2 -15.09 -43.32 -13.02
N THR A 3 -14.10 -43.39 -13.90
CA THR A 3 -12.88 -42.60 -13.82
C THR A 3 -13.14 -41.22 -14.42
N GLN A 4 -12.80 -40.16 -13.69
CA GLN A 4 -12.89 -38.78 -14.15
C GLN A 4 -11.54 -38.08 -13.95
N PRO A 5 -11.19 -37.06 -14.75
CA PRO A 5 -9.97 -36.29 -14.53
C PRO A 5 -10.09 -35.45 -13.24
N CYS A 6 -8.93 -35.15 -12.62
CA CYS A 6 -8.86 -34.19 -11.52
C CYS A 6 -9.40 -32.82 -11.97
N THR A 7 -10.14 -32.14 -11.10
CA THR A 7 -10.71 -30.81 -11.38
C THR A 7 -9.72 -29.65 -11.20
N HIS A 8 -8.52 -29.91 -10.69
CA HIS A 8 -7.47 -28.89 -10.53
C HIS A 8 -6.92 -28.51 -11.92
N PRO A 9 -6.81 -27.21 -12.28
CA PRO A 9 -6.53 -26.77 -13.65
C PRO A 9 -5.20 -27.29 -14.20
N ASP A 10 -4.20 -27.46 -13.33
CA ASP A 10 -2.86 -27.92 -13.72
C ASP A 10 -2.61 -29.42 -13.46
N CYS A 11 -3.66 -30.24 -13.23
CA CYS A 11 -3.51 -31.66 -12.87
C CYS A 11 -4.31 -32.59 -13.78
N GLU A 12 -3.62 -33.47 -14.50
CA GLU A 12 -4.24 -34.44 -15.43
C GLU A 12 -4.43 -35.84 -14.81
N ASN A 13 -4.20 -36.00 -13.51
CA ASN A 13 -4.27 -37.30 -12.86
C ASN A 13 -5.73 -37.82 -12.79
N PRO A 14 -5.98 -39.11 -13.12
CA PRO A 14 -7.31 -39.69 -13.03
C PRO A 14 -7.72 -39.91 -11.57
N THR A 15 -9.01 -39.75 -11.27
CA THR A 15 -9.60 -39.94 -9.95
C THR A 15 -10.65 -41.03 -9.96
N THR A 16 -10.87 -41.68 -8.81
CA THR A 16 -11.88 -42.73 -8.64
C THR A 16 -12.86 -42.33 -7.55
N GLY A 17 -13.99 -41.72 -7.94
CA GLY A 17 -15.07 -41.34 -7.01
C GLY A 17 -14.91 -40.00 -6.26
N THR A 18 -13.83 -39.26 -6.50
CA THR A 18 -13.59 -37.90 -5.98
C THR A 18 -13.31 -36.92 -7.12
N TYR A 19 -13.41 -35.62 -6.87
CA TYR A 19 -13.08 -34.57 -7.85
C TYR A 19 -11.60 -34.15 -7.79
N LEU A 20 -10.88 -34.52 -6.72
CA LEU A 20 -9.44 -34.32 -6.58
C LEU A 20 -8.69 -35.65 -6.52
N CYS A 21 -7.49 -35.67 -7.09
CA CYS A 21 -6.55 -36.78 -6.94
C CYS A 21 -5.89 -36.77 -5.55
N ARG A 22 -5.20 -37.87 -5.20
CA ARG A 22 -4.56 -38.02 -3.88
C ARG A 22 -3.53 -36.91 -3.60
N ASP A 23 -2.78 -36.49 -4.61
CA ASP A 23 -1.72 -35.49 -4.45
C ASP A 23 -2.32 -34.10 -4.22
N CYS A 24 -3.33 -33.69 -5.01
CA CYS A 24 -4.05 -32.44 -4.81
C CYS A 24 -4.76 -32.40 -3.44
N THR A 25 -5.35 -33.50 -2.99
CA THR A 25 -5.95 -33.58 -1.65
C THR A 25 -4.90 -33.39 -0.55
N THR A 26 -3.70 -33.92 -0.74
CA THR A 26 -2.59 -33.75 0.22
C THR A 26 -2.11 -32.30 0.25
N HIS A 27 -1.95 -31.65 -0.90
CA HIS A 27 -1.63 -30.21 -0.97
C HIS A 27 -2.72 -29.34 -0.35
N LEU A 28 -3.99 -29.64 -0.60
CA LEU A 28 -5.11 -28.92 0.02
C LEU A 28 -5.07 -29.05 1.54
N GLN A 29 -4.78 -30.24 2.07
CA GLN A 29 -4.62 -30.44 3.51
C GLN A 29 -3.47 -29.61 4.08
N GLN A 30 -2.32 -29.57 3.40
CA GLN A 30 -1.19 -28.74 3.83
C GLN A 30 -1.55 -27.25 3.90
N LEU A 31 -2.36 -26.75 2.95
CA LEU A 31 -2.85 -25.38 3.00
C LEU A 31 -3.85 -25.15 4.14
N LEU A 32 -4.74 -26.11 4.41
CA LEU A 32 -5.66 -26.04 5.56
C LEU A 32 -4.90 -26.02 6.89
N ASP A 33 -3.81 -26.79 7.01
CA ASP A 33 -2.98 -26.80 8.20
C ASP A 33 -2.33 -25.42 8.43
N GLN A 34 -1.91 -24.73 7.36
CA GLN A 34 -1.37 -23.36 7.43
C GLN A 34 -2.40 -22.31 7.88
N VAL A 35 -3.71 -22.55 7.70
CA VAL A 35 -4.76 -21.61 8.12
C VAL A 35 -4.69 -21.33 9.61
N THR A 36 -4.50 -22.36 10.42
CA THR A 36 -4.48 -22.25 11.89
C THR A 36 -3.32 -21.36 12.35
N GLU A 37 -2.12 -21.63 11.83
CA GLU A 37 -0.92 -20.83 12.11
C GLU A 37 -1.11 -19.38 11.64
N THR A 38 -1.56 -19.18 10.40
CA THR A 38 -1.74 -17.86 9.82
C THR A 38 -2.74 -17.01 10.62
N ARG A 39 -3.84 -17.60 11.10
CA ARG A 39 -4.82 -16.91 11.96
C ARG A 39 -4.23 -16.48 13.30
N GLN A 40 -3.40 -17.33 13.91
CA GLN A 40 -2.75 -17.01 15.18
C GLN A 40 -1.70 -15.91 15.01
N THR A 41 -0.94 -15.94 13.91
CA THR A 41 0.01 -14.90 13.56
C THR A 41 -0.68 -13.57 13.30
N LEU A 42 -1.77 -13.56 12.52
CA LEU A 42 -2.60 -12.36 12.31
C LEU A 42 -3.10 -11.77 13.63
N TYR A 43 -3.60 -12.60 14.54
CA TYR A 43 -4.04 -12.14 15.85
C TYR A 43 -2.89 -11.50 16.66
N THR A 44 -1.71 -12.11 16.63
CA THR A 44 -0.52 -11.58 17.31
C THR A 44 -0.11 -10.24 16.72
N THR A 45 -0.14 -10.08 15.39
CA THR A 45 0.15 -8.82 14.71
C THR A 45 -0.86 -7.73 15.10
N MET A 46 -2.15 -8.05 15.14
CA MET A 46 -3.20 -7.11 15.58
C MET A 46 -2.98 -6.68 17.03
N CYS A 47 -2.67 -7.61 17.94
CA CYS A 47 -2.39 -7.28 19.35
C CYS A 47 -1.14 -6.40 19.52
N ARG A 48 -0.09 -6.60 18.70
CA ARG A 48 1.10 -5.74 18.72
C ARG A 48 0.78 -4.32 18.27
N GLN A 49 -0.02 -4.17 17.23
CA GLN A 49 -0.47 -2.86 16.73
C GLN A 49 -1.34 -2.10 17.76
N ASP A 50 -2.09 -2.81 18.59
CA ASP A 50 -2.87 -2.21 19.69
C ASP A 50 -1.97 -1.68 20.83
N GLN A 51 -0.79 -2.29 21.04
CA GLN A 51 0.12 -1.96 22.14
C GLN A 51 1.10 -0.80 21.88
N THR A 52 1.19 -0.26 20.66
CA THR A 52 2.21 0.76 20.30
C THR A 52 1.91 2.19 20.74
N SER A 53 1.06 2.43 21.75
CA SER A 53 1.04 3.75 22.42
C SER A 53 2.29 3.88 23.33
N PRO A 54 3.24 4.78 23.05
CA PRO A 54 4.46 4.87 23.85
C PRO A 54 4.12 5.35 25.27
N ALA A 55 4.33 4.47 26.25
CA ALA A 55 4.25 4.79 27.68
C ALA A 55 5.47 5.58 28.21
N ASN A 56 6.40 5.99 27.33
CA ASN A 56 7.70 6.53 27.71
C ASN A 56 7.81 8.03 27.45
N GLN A 57 7.10 8.83 28.26
CA GLN A 57 7.57 10.17 28.62
C GLN A 57 7.22 10.45 30.09
N PRO A 58 8.23 10.68 30.96
CA PRO A 58 7.99 11.06 32.35
C PRO A 58 7.68 12.57 32.40
N THR A 59 6.51 12.97 31.92
CA THR A 59 6.05 14.35 32.05
C THR A 59 4.87 14.37 33.02
N LYS A 60 5.11 14.91 34.22
CA LYS A 60 4.10 15.23 35.24
C LYS A 60 3.02 16.12 34.62
N GLY A 61 1.91 15.54 34.19
CA GLY A 61 0.75 16.31 33.76
C GLY A 61 -0.23 15.50 32.93
N SER A 62 -1.38 15.18 33.52
CA SER A 62 -2.63 14.79 32.86
C SER A 62 -2.53 13.72 31.76
N ARG A 63 -2.68 12.45 32.17
CA ARG A 63 -2.80 11.29 31.30
C ARG A 63 -4.11 11.37 30.50
N THR A 64 -4.06 11.90 29.29
CA THR A 64 -4.98 11.44 28.24
C THR A 64 -4.28 10.27 27.57
N THR A 65 -4.72 9.05 27.88
CA THR A 65 -4.43 7.86 27.07
C THR A 65 -4.75 8.23 25.64
N GLY A 66 -3.73 8.23 24.76
CA GLY A 66 -3.93 8.46 23.33
C GLY A 66 -5.06 7.56 22.84
N SER A 67 -5.94 8.10 21.99
CA SER A 67 -7.04 7.32 21.44
C SER A 67 -6.50 6.01 20.85
N PRO A 68 -7.15 4.87 21.13
CA PRO A 68 -6.71 3.58 20.61
C PRO A 68 -6.49 3.69 19.10
N MET A 69 -5.42 3.07 18.61
CA MET A 69 -5.14 3.08 17.19
C MET A 69 -6.36 2.48 16.47
N PRO A 70 -6.85 3.08 15.37
CA PRO A 70 -7.99 2.53 14.65
C PRO A 70 -7.70 1.07 14.31
N LEU A 71 -8.60 0.20 14.73
CA LEU A 71 -8.52 -1.23 14.44
C LEU A 71 -8.38 -1.43 12.94
N ASP A 72 -7.46 -2.30 12.53
CA ASP A 72 -7.35 -2.68 11.13
C ASP A 72 -8.52 -3.62 10.77
N ASP A 73 -9.59 -3.02 10.23
CA ASP A 73 -10.79 -3.72 9.78
C ASP A 73 -10.46 -4.83 8.77
N GLU A 74 -9.39 -4.66 7.97
CA GLU A 74 -8.99 -5.64 6.97
C GLU A 74 -8.44 -6.90 7.63
N ALA A 75 -7.57 -6.76 8.64
CA ALA A 75 -7.04 -7.89 9.41
C ALA A 75 -8.14 -8.67 10.14
N MET A 76 -9.13 -7.97 10.73
CA MET A 76 -10.30 -8.62 11.32
C MET A 76 -11.14 -9.37 10.29
N SER A 77 -11.40 -8.76 9.12
CA SER A 77 -12.15 -9.42 8.05
C SER A 77 -11.44 -10.67 7.55
N MET A 78 -10.12 -10.63 7.44
CA MET A 78 -9.29 -11.74 6.98
C MET A 78 -9.32 -12.91 7.97
N ARG A 79 -9.20 -12.62 9.28
CA ARG A 79 -9.29 -13.65 10.33
C ARG A 79 -10.66 -14.35 10.34
N ARG A 80 -11.74 -13.60 10.09
CA ARG A 80 -13.11 -14.17 9.95
C ARG A 80 -13.22 -15.03 8.70
N ALA A 81 -12.68 -14.60 7.57
CA ALA A 81 -12.67 -15.40 6.34
C ALA A 81 -11.92 -16.72 6.51
N LEU A 82 -10.73 -16.69 7.14
CA LEU A 82 -9.94 -17.88 7.45
C LEU A 82 -10.65 -18.81 8.47
N ALA A 83 -11.52 -18.28 9.33
CA ALA A 83 -12.28 -19.09 10.30
C ALA A 83 -13.24 -20.09 9.64
N ILE A 84 -13.69 -19.81 8.42
CA ILE A 84 -14.61 -20.68 7.66
C ILE A 84 -13.91 -22.00 7.26
N TRP A 85 -12.59 -21.93 7.09
CA TRP A 85 -11.73 -23.04 6.70
C TRP A 85 -11.16 -23.80 7.90
N GLU A 86 -11.23 -23.21 9.09
CA GLU A 86 -10.82 -23.83 10.34
C GLU A 86 -11.73 -25.06 10.60
N HIS A 87 -11.11 -26.22 10.79
CA HIS A 87 -11.77 -27.53 10.98
C HIS A 87 -12.37 -28.20 9.73
N ARG A 88 -12.08 -27.72 8.52
CA ARG A 88 -12.42 -28.47 7.30
C ARG A 88 -11.42 -29.59 7.05
N ASP A 89 -11.90 -30.73 6.58
CA ASP A 89 -11.06 -31.84 6.14
C ASP A 89 -10.94 -31.85 4.61
N ALA A 90 -9.72 -32.04 4.09
CA ALA A 90 -9.49 -32.06 2.66
C ALA A 90 -10.23 -33.22 1.95
N ASN A 91 -10.44 -34.36 2.63
CA ASN A 91 -11.15 -35.49 2.02
C ASN A 91 -12.65 -35.22 1.85
N GLU A 92 -13.25 -34.42 2.74
CA GLU A 92 -14.63 -33.97 2.59
C GLU A 92 -14.75 -32.99 1.42
N LEU A 93 -13.86 -32.01 1.35
CA LEU A 93 -13.82 -31.02 0.28
C LEU A 93 -13.54 -31.64 -1.10
N ALA A 94 -12.74 -32.72 -1.16
CA ALA A 94 -12.44 -33.44 -2.39
C ALA A 94 -13.67 -34.11 -3.05
N ARG A 95 -14.80 -34.20 -2.34
CA ARG A 95 -16.07 -34.74 -2.86
C ARG A 95 -16.98 -33.65 -3.43
N ASP A 96 -16.63 -32.37 -3.28
CA ASP A 96 -17.37 -31.26 -3.88
C ASP A 96 -17.03 -31.11 -5.37
N GLN A 97 -18.03 -30.79 -6.19
CA GLN A 97 -17.83 -30.55 -7.62
C GLN A 97 -16.91 -29.35 -7.93
N HIS A 98 -16.74 -28.44 -6.97
CA HIS A 98 -15.88 -27.26 -7.07
C HIS A 98 -14.53 -27.41 -6.38
N ALA A 99 -14.14 -28.64 -6.00
CA ALA A 99 -12.94 -28.90 -5.22
C ALA A 99 -11.65 -28.32 -5.85
N GLY A 100 -11.55 -28.31 -7.18
CA GLY A 100 -10.42 -27.71 -7.92
C GLY A 100 -10.21 -26.22 -7.64
N ASN A 101 -11.25 -25.47 -7.26
CA ASN A 101 -11.15 -24.03 -6.99
C ASN A 101 -10.73 -23.71 -5.56
N PHE A 102 -10.91 -24.63 -4.61
CA PHE A 102 -10.62 -24.37 -3.20
C PHE A 102 -9.13 -24.14 -2.95
N GLU A 103 -8.26 -24.86 -3.65
CA GLU A 103 -6.81 -24.69 -3.53
C GLU A 103 -6.37 -23.27 -3.91
N HIS A 104 -6.81 -22.76 -5.07
CA HIS A 104 -6.49 -21.40 -5.51
C HIS A 104 -7.05 -20.35 -4.57
N MET A 105 -8.31 -20.51 -4.16
CA MET A 105 -8.95 -19.58 -3.22
C MET A 105 -8.20 -19.51 -1.90
N LEU A 106 -7.76 -20.64 -1.37
CA LEU A 106 -7.04 -20.70 -0.10
C LEU A 106 -5.62 -20.14 -0.22
N LYS A 107 -4.90 -20.41 -1.34
CA LYS A 107 -3.60 -19.79 -1.62
C LYS A 107 -3.70 -18.26 -1.68
N ASP A 108 -4.68 -17.73 -2.39
CA ASP A 108 -4.90 -16.28 -2.49
C ASP A 108 -5.25 -15.67 -1.13
N LEU A 109 -6.09 -16.37 -0.35
CA LEU A 109 -6.49 -15.93 0.99
C LEU A 109 -5.29 -15.91 1.95
N LEU A 110 -4.48 -16.97 1.98
CA LEU A 110 -3.26 -17.06 2.77
C LEU A 110 -2.23 -16.01 2.34
N ALA A 111 -2.03 -15.80 1.03
CA ALA A 111 -1.12 -14.77 0.53
C ALA A 111 -1.54 -13.36 0.96
N ARG A 112 -2.84 -13.06 0.95
CA ARG A 112 -3.36 -11.78 1.46
C ARG A 112 -3.19 -11.65 2.97
N ALA A 113 -3.43 -12.72 3.72
CA ALA A 113 -3.21 -12.75 5.16
C ALA A 113 -1.74 -12.50 5.53
N TRP A 114 -0.80 -13.15 4.84
CA TRP A 114 0.63 -12.94 5.05
C TRP A 114 1.08 -11.52 4.71
N ARG A 115 0.51 -10.88 3.67
CA ARG A 115 0.76 -9.44 3.41
C ARG A 115 0.32 -8.55 4.58
N LEU A 116 -0.77 -8.88 5.28
CA LEU A 116 -1.18 -8.12 6.46
C LEU A 116 -0.28 -8.38 7.66
N VAL A 117 0.22 -9.61 7.81
CA VAL A 117 1.19 -9.98 8.86
C VAL A 117 2.52 -9.27 8.66
N ASP A 118 3.08 -9.38 7.45
CA ASP A 118 4.38 -8.81 7.11
C ASP A 118 4.32 -7.28 7.04
N ASN A 119 3.12 -6.74 6.79
CA ASN A 119 2.85 -5.32 6.55
C ASN A 119 3.94 -4.72 5.66
N PRO A 120 4.08 -5.21 4.40
CA PRO A 120 5.16 -4.78 3.53
C PRO A 120 5.11 -3.27 3.47
N ALA A 121 6.26 -2.65 3.78
CA ALA A 121 6.30 -1.24 3.99
C ALA A 121 5.73 -0.50 2.78
N ASP A 122 4.93 0.52 3.07
CA ASP A 122 4.19 1.23 2.05
C ASP A 122 5.13 1.73 0.95
N THR A 123 4.84 1.31 -0.28
CA THR A 123 5.64 1.70 -1.45
C THR A 123 5.27 3.12 -1.88
N ARG A 124 6.28 3.99 -1.87
CA ARG A 124 6.18 5.37 -2.32
C ARG A 124 6.88 5.54 -3.67
N ILE A 125 6.33 6.42 -4.50
CA ILE A 125 6.95 6.87 -5.74
C ILE A 125 7.85 8.08 -5.43
N TYR A 126 9.12 8.01 -5.83
CA TYR A 126 10.14 9.05 -5.58
C TYR A 126 10.52 9.86 -6.82
N GLY A 127 9.80 9.64 -7.93
CA GLY A 127 10.07 10.27 -9.22
C GLY A 127 10.75 9.31 -10.19
N THR A 128 11.39 9.86 -11.22
CA THR A 128 12.15 9.09 -12.21
C THR A 128 13.64 9.07 -11.87
N CYS A 129 14.32 8.01 -12.29
CA CYS A 129 15.77 7.99 -12.35
C CYS A 129 16.25 9.11 -13.30
N ASP A 130 17.53 9.49 -13.15
CA ASP A 130 18.17 10.51 -13.99
C ASP A 130 19.66 10.18 -14.20
N GLN A 131 20.04 8.92 -13.99
CA GLN A 131 21.43 8.48 -14.12
C GLN A 131 21.78 8.33 -15.59
N PRO A 132 22.97 8.82 -16.03
CA PRO A 132 23.42 8.63 -17.39
C PRO A 132 23.68 7.14 -17.65
N LEU A 133 23.11 6.64 -18.73
CA LEU A 133 23.37 5.31 -19.28
C LEU A 133 24.64 5.35 -20.14
N HIS A 134 25.24 4.19 -20.39
CA HIS A 134 26.41 4.06 -21.28
C HIS A 134 26.15 4.53 -22.71
N THR A 135 24.89 4.59 -23.13
CA THR A 135 24.46 5.11 -24.43
C THR A 135 24.50 6.64 -24.53
N GLY A 136 24.73 7.35 -23.41
CA GLY A 136 24.65 8.80 -23.33
C GLY A 136 23.24 9.34 -23.05
N GLU A 137 22.22 8.47 -23.02
CA GLU A 137 20.85 8.82 -22.60
C GLU A 137 20.70 8.76 -21.07
N HIS A 138 19.67 9.40 -20.52
CA HIS A 138 19.36 9.30 -19.09
C HIS A 138 18.33 8.19 -18.82
N CYS A 139 18.53 7.41 -17.76
CA CYS A 139 17.58 6.41 -17.31
C CYS A 139 16.30 7.10 -16.80
N GLN A 140 15.14 6.86 -17.42
CA GLN A 140 13.87 7.50 -17.02
C GLN A 140 12.96 6.61 -16.17
N TRP A 141 13.48 5.50 -15.63
CA TRP A 141 12.59 4.54 -14.98
C TRP A 141 12.03 5.03 -13.65
N LEU A 142 10.80 4.63 -13.34
CA LEU A 142 10.10 5.07 -12.13
C LEU A 142 10.75 4.47 -10.89
N LEU A 143 11.11 5.32 -9.93
CA LEU A 143 11.70 4.90 -8.67
C LEU A 143 10.58 4.68 -7.64
N THR A 144 10.37 3.42 -7.28
CA THR A 144 9.45 3.00 -6.22
C THR A 144 10.22 2.27 -5.13
N GLY A 145 9.87 2.55 -3.88
CA GLY A 145 10.51 1.91 -2.74
C GLY A 145 9.73 2.13 -1.46
N ASP A 146 10.13 1.42 -0.40
CA ASP A 146 9.61 1.60 0.95
C ASP A 146 9.80 3.06 1.41
N THR A 147 8.75 3.63 2.01
CA THR A 147 8.70 4.99 2.56
C THR A 147 9.87 5.32 3.51
N HIS A 148 10.37 4.32 4.25
CA HIS A 148 11.44 4.42 5.23
C HIS A 148 12.79 3.86 4.75
N ALA A 149 12.87 3.33 3.53
CA ALA A 149 14.15 2.85 3.00
C ALA A 149 15.15 4.01 2.89
N PRO A 150 16.39 3.86 3.37
CA PRO A 150 17.40 4.91 3.28
C PRO A 150 17.88 5.13 1.83
N ALA A 151 17.75 4.12 0.99
CA ALA A 151 18.09 4.16 -0.42
C ALA A 151 17.22 3.20 -1.25
N ILE A 152 17.10 3.49 -2.55
CA ILE A 152 16.30 2.75 -3.52
C ILE A 152 17.18 2.41 -4.71
N ILE A 153 17.10 1.16 -5.16
CA ILE A 153 17.81 0.71 -6.36
C ILE A 153 16.90 0.94 -7.56
N CYS A 154 17.36 1.72 -8.53
CA CYS A 154 16.67 1.84 -9.81
C CYS A 154 16.69 0.48 -10.48
N ARG A 155 15.53 -0.09 -10.81
CA ARG A 155 15.49 -1.43 -11.38
C ARG A 155 16.23 -1.54 -12.74
N GLY A 156 16.50 -0.43 -13.43
CA GLY A 156 16.78 -0.41 -14.87
C GLY A 156 18.22 -0.10 -15.20
N CYS A 157 18.80 0.86 -14.48
CA CYS A 157 20.24 1.10 -14.49
C CYS A 157 20.94 0.51 -13.26
N GLN A 158 20.21 -0.09 -12.31
CA GLN A 158 20.72 -0.62 -11.04
C GLN A 158 21.41 0.41 -10.13
N ALA A 159 21.31 1.70 -10.45
CA ALA A 159 21.88 2.75 -9.63
C ALA A 159 21.19 2.85 -8.26
N LEU A 160 22.00 3.02 -7.21
CA LEU A 160 21.52 3.26 -5.86
C LEU A 160 21.24 4.75 -5.68
N HIS A 161 20.02 5.08 -5.25
CA HIS A 161 19.60 6.44 -4.97
C HIS A 161 19.29 6.61 -3.49
N ALA A 162 19.98 7.53 -2.81
CA ALA A 162 19.60 7.89 -1.45
C ALA A 162 18.21 8.55 -1.45
N THR A 163 17.33 8.06 -0.59
CA THR A 163 15.94 8.53 -0.47
C THR A 163 15.89 10.00 -0.06
N ARG A 164 16.86 10.46 0.74
CA ARG A 164 17.03 11.87 1.10
C ARG A 164 17.24 12.76 -0.13
N ASP A 165 18.09 12.35 -1.06
CA ASP A 165 18.42 13.13 -2.26
C ASP A 165 17.25 13.12 -3.25
N LEU A 166 16.54 12.00 -3.37
CA LEU A 166 15.30 11.91 -4.15
C LEU A 166 14.23 12.88 -3.62
N ASN A 167 14.03 12.88 -2.30
CA ASN A 167 13.11 13.79 -1.65
C ASN A 167 13.55 15.25 -1.80
N GLN A 168 14.85 15.54 -1.70
CA GLN A 168 15.39 16.88 -1.91
C GLN A 168 15.20 17.33 -3.37
N ARG A 169 15.54 16.50 -4.36
CA ARG A 169 15.28 16.80 -5.78
C ARG A 169 13.81 17.02 -6.07
N THR A 170 12.93 16.21 -5.49
CA THR A 170 11.49 16.40 -5.59
C THR A 170 11.10 17.74 -4.96
N ARG A 171 11.59 18.07 -3.77
CA ARG A 171 11.35 19.36 -3.11
C ARG A 171 11.90 20.53 -3.93
N GLU A 172 13.07 20.42 -4.55
CA GLU A 172 13.69 21.47 -5.37
C GLU A 172 12.93 21.69 -6.67
N ARG A 173 12.60 20.62 -7.40
CA ARG A 173 11.76 20.67 -8.61
C ARG A 173 10.40 21.29 -8.30
N THR A 174 9.87 21.02 -7.11
CA THR A 174 8.52 21.42 -6.75
C THR A 174 8.43 22.71 -5.90
N ARG A 175 9.56 23.24 -5.44
CA ARG A 175 9.71 24.58 -4.82
C ARG A 175 9.76 25.73 -5.83
N GLY A 176 9.40 25.48 -7.10
CA GLY A 176 9.33 26.49 -8.16
C GLY A 176 8.52 27.73 -7.77
N ASN A 177 8.54 28.76 -8.61
CA ASN A 177 7.88 30.02 -8.29
C ASN A 177 6.40 29.80 -7.89
N PRO A 178 5.92 30.49 -6.82
CA PRO A 178 4.54 30.37 -6.42
C PRO A 178 3.67 30.85 -7.58
N MET A 179 2.70 30.04 -7.98
CA MET A 179 1.88 30.30 -9.17
C MET A 179 0.39 30.25 -8.83
N PRO A 180 -0.48 30.85 -9.68
CA PRO A 180 -1.92 30.79 -9.48
C PRO A 180 -2.45 29.36 -9.46
N MET A 181 -3.56 29.15 -8.75
CA MET A 181 -4.17 27.82 -8.58
C MET A 181 -4.37 27.05 -9.89
N ARG A 182 -4.76 27.74 -10.98
CA ARG A 182 -4.94 27.10 -12.30
C ARG A 182 -3.62 26.53 -12.83
N GLU A 183 -2.55 27.30 -12.71
CA GLU A 183 -1.21 26.92 -13.18
C GLU A 183 -0.65 25.81 -12.31
N VAL A 184 -0.79 25.89 -10.97
CA VAL A 184 -0.37 24.81 -10.08
C VAL A 184 -1.03 23.49 -10.42
N ARG A 185 -2.34 23.49 -10.71
CA ARG A 185 -3.05 22.26 -11.07
C ARG A 185 -2.48 21.63 -12.35
N GLN A 186 -2.18 22.46 -13.34
CA GLN A 186 -1.59 22.00 -14.59
C GLN A 186 -0.19 21.44 -14.36
N GLU A 187 0.62 22.14 -13.56
CA GLU A 187 1.98 21.73 -13.23
C GLU A 187 2.01 20.42 -12.45
N VAL A 188 1.18 20.28 -11.41
CA VAL A 188 1.05 19.04 -10.64
C VAL A 188 0.57 17.90 -11.54
N HIS A 189 -0.39 18.14 -12.42
CA HIS A 189 -0.83 17.14 -13.39
C HIS A 189 0.30 16.73 -14.33
N ASN A 190 1.06 17.67 -14.88
CA ASN A 190 2.17 17.38 -15.79
C ASN A 190 3.28 16.58 -15.10
N LEU A 191 3.61 16.93 -13.86
CA LEU A 191 4.67 16.27 -13.10
C LEU A 191 4.32 14.84 -12.65
N THR A 192 3.03 14.52 -12.51
CA THR A 192 2.60 13.37 -11.70
C THR A 192 1.47 12.55 -12.31
N GLY A 193 0.79 13.06 -13.33
CA GLY A 193 -0.46 12.53 -13.84
C GLY A 193 -1.67 12.72 -12.91
N ALA A 194 -1.50 13.35 -11.75
CA ALA A 194 -2.58 13.52 -10.78
C ALA A 194 -3.56 14.64 -11.18
N HIS A 195 -4.84 14.31 -11.21
CA HIS A 195 -5.90 15.32 -11.28
C HIS A 195 -6.20 15.89 -9.89
N VAL A 196 -5.78 17.13 -9.65
CA VAL A 196 -6.13 17.93 -8.47
C VAL A 196 -7.16 18.99 -8.88
N THR A 197 -8.30 19.07 -8.18
CA THR A 197 -9.29 20.12 -8.46
C THR A 197 -8.95 21.41 -7.72
N GLY A 198 -9.47 22.55 -8.19
CA GLY A 198 -9.30 23.82 -7.46
C GLY A 198 -9.93 23.76 -6.06
N LYS A 199 -11.04 23.02 -5.93
CA LYS A 199 -11.74 22.84 -4.66
C LYS A 199 -10.91 22.07 -3.64
N ASP A 200 -10.14 21.07 -4.09
CA ASP A 200 -9.23 20.33 -3.20
C ASP A 200 -8.17 21.24 -2.61
N ILE A 201 -7.52 22.06 -3.45
CA ILE A 201 -6.50 23.04 -3.05
C ILE A 201 -7.08 24.05 -2.04
N GLU A 202 -8.27 24.59 -2.31
CA GLU A 202 -8.97 25.47 -1.38
C GLU A 202 -9.25 24.80 -0.05
N ASN A 203 -9.79 23.58 -0.08
CA ASN A 203 -10.12 22.83 1.13
C ASN A 203 -8.87 22.51 1.95
N TRP A 204 -7.74 22.17 1.31
CA TRP A 204 -6.48 21.94 2.00
C TRP A 204 -5.90 23.22 2.60
N ALA A 205 -6.00 24.34 1.89
CA ALA A 205 -5.57 25.64 2.41
C ALA A 205 -6.42 26.09 3.61
N ILE A 206 -7.75 25.93 3.54
CA ILE A 206 -8.68 26.25 4.65
C ILE A 206 -8.38 25.40 5.88
N ARG A 207 -8.03 24.13 5.68
CA ARG A 207 -7.67 23.20 6.77
C ARG A 207 -6.24 23.38 7.29
N GLY A 208 -5.48 24.35 6.77
CA GLY A 208 -4.09 24.57 7.15
C GLY A 208 -3.12 23.50 6.66
N ALA A 209 -3.56 22.55 5.81
CA ALA A 209 -2.73 21.49 5.25
C ALA A 209 -1.87 21.97 4.06
N LEU A 210 -2.19 23.15 3.52
CA LEU A 210 -1.49 23.73 2.39
C LEU A 210 -1.10 25.18 2.69
N PRO A 211 0.20 25.49 2.85
CA PRO A 211 0.65 26.88 2.93
C PRO A 211 0.45 27.55 1.57
N TYR A 212 0.16 28.86 1.59
CA TYR A 212 0.03 29.66 0.39
C TYR A 212 0.69 31.02 0.61
N VAL A 213 1.24 31.59 -0.47
CA VAL A 213 1.82 32.93 -0.46
C VAL A 213 0.70 33.90 -0.81
N LEU A 214 0.43 34.84 0.10
CA LEU A 214 -0.41 36.00 -0.19
C LEU A 214 0.46 37.03 -0.89
N GLU A 215 0.47 37.04 -2.22
CA GLU A 215 1.04 38.17 -2.95
C GLU A 215 -0.04 39.23 -3.19
N ARG A 216 0.20 40.44 -2.67
CA ARG A 216 -0.50 41.66 -3.11
C ARG A 216 0.14 42.13 -4.42
N VAL A 217 -0.03 41.41 -5.52
CA VAL A 217 0.50 41.88 -6.80
C VAL A 217 -0.51 41.65 -7.91
N THR A 218 -1.48 42.55 -8.01
CA THR A 218 -1.96 43.07 -9.30
C THR A 218 -2.69 44.39 -9.08
N THR A 219 -2.63 45.24 -10.09
CA THR A 219 -3.29 46.54 -10.25
C THR A 219 -4.83 46.51 -10.15
N THR A 220 -5.44 45.32 -10.01
CA THR A 220 -6.88 45.06 -10.11
C THR A 220 -7.49 44.50 -8.82
N LYS A 221 -7.40 45.21 -7.68
CA LYS A 221 -8.23 45.10 -6.44
C LYS A 221 -8.55 43.73 -5.81
N LYS A 222 -8.20 42.58 -6.37
CA LYS A 222 -8.54 41.24 -5.88
C LYS A 222 -7.27 40.50 -5.45
N THR A 223 -7.23 40.08 -4.19
CA THR A 223 -6.14 39.27 -3.63
C THR A 223 -6.14 37.89 -4.29
N LEU A 224 -5.05 37.54 -4.97
CA LEU A 224 -4.83 36.20 -5.53
C LEU A 224 -3.96 35.39 -4.56
N ARG A 225 -4.36 34.13 -4.32
CA ARG A 225 -3.56 33.18 -3.56
C ARG A 225 -2.63 32.45 -4.51
N LEU A 226 -1.34 32.50 -4.23
CA LEU A 226 -0.34 31.73 -4.97
C LEU A 226 0.07 30.51 -4.16
N TYR A 227 0.33 29.42 -4.87
CA TYR A 227 0.64 28.13 -4.27
C TYR A 227 1.94 27.61 -4.86
N TYR A 228 2.72 26.93 -4.03
CA TYR A 228 3.86 26.16 -4.51
C TYR A 228 3.36 24.82 -5.05
N PRO A 229 3.69 24.43 -6.30
CA PRO A 229 3.31 23.13 -6.85
C PRO A 229 3.69 21.96 -5.95
N GLY A 230 4.82 22.05 -5.25
CA GLY A 230 5.28 21.01 -4.32
C GLY A 230 4.49 20.84 -3.07
N ASP A 231 3.98 21.94 -2.51
CA ASP A 231 3.10 21.85 -1.36
C ASP A 231 1.74 21.27 -1.77
N VAL A 232 1.25 21.59 -2.97
CA VAL A 232 0.02 20.99 -3.52
C VAL A 232 0.21 19.52 -3.83
N TYR A 233 1.35 19.14 -4.41
CA TYR A 233 1.72 17.74 -4.62
C TYR A 233 1.77 16.97 -3.31
N ARG A 234 2.49 17.51 -2.30
CA ARG A 234 2.58 16.88 -0.97
C ARG A 234 1.19 16.69 -0.36
N ALA A 235 0.37 17.73 -0.34
CA ALA A 235 -0.98 17.68 0.22
C ALA A 235 -1.86 16.65 -0.50
N TYR A 236 -1.75 16.54 -1.83
CA TYR A 236 -2.45 15.52 -2.61
C TYR A 236 -2.07 14.09 -2.17
N PHE A 237 -0.77 13.80 -2.08
CA PHE A 237 -0.27 12.48 -1.69
C PHE A 237 -0.69 12.11 -0.27
N GLU A 238 -0.55 13.03 0.69
CA GLU A 238 -0.95 12.81 2.08
C GLU A 238 -2.46 12.53 2.22
N LYS A 239 -3.31 13.15 1.39
CA LYS A 239 -4.77 12.98 1.46
C LYS A 239 -5.27 11.75 0.71
N ARG A 240 -4.61 11.37 -0.39
CA ARG A 240 -4.95 10.15 -1.13
C ARG A 240 -4.44 8.89 -0.43
N HIS A 241 -3.37 9.04 0.37
CA HIS A 241 -2.77 7.97 1.13
C HIS A 241 -2.62 8.35 2.61
N PRO A 242 -3.73 8.49 3.35
CA PRO A 242 -3.72 8.96 4.75
C PRO A 242 -2.97 8.04 5.72
N ARG A 243 -2.68 6.79 5.29
CA ARG A 243 -1.82 5.85 6.02
C ARG A 243 -0.33 6.25 5.97
N LEU A 244 0.11 6.96 4.92
CA LEU A 244 1.51 7.40 4.74
C LEU A 244 1.88 8.66 5.52
N SER A 245 0.90 9.53 5.81
CA SER A 245 1.18 10.86 6.37
C SER A 245 1.20 10.93 7.89
N LYS A 246 0.82 9.85 8.60
CA LYS A 246 0.77 9.81 10.08
C LYS A 246 2.07 9.28 10.73
N ALA A 247 3.09 8.95 9.93
CA ALA A 247 4.35 8.35 10.39
C ALA A 247 5.57 9.28 10.21
N ALA A 248 5.36 10.59 10.03
CA ALA A 248 6.40 11.63 9.92
C ALA A 248 6.12 12.75 10.93
#